data_AF-A0A348ZYN8-F1
#
_entry.id   AF-A0A348ZYN8-F1
#
_cell.length_a   1.000
_cell.length_b   1.000
_cell.length_c   1.000
_cell.angle_alpha   90.00
_cell.angle_beta   90.00
_cell.angle_gamma   90.00
#
_symmetry.space_group_name_H-M   'P 1'
#
loop_
_entity.id
_entity.type
_entity.pdbx_description
1 polymer ?
#
loop_
_entity_poly.entity_id
_entity_poly.type
_entity_poly.pdbx_seq_one_letter_code
_entity_poly.pdbx_strand_id
1 'polypeptide(L)'
;MDLAQIAEMKNKIIEELREIDVLKRSMENTLTGLIEWEKHLQSRANASPKRATRKASGVTGIETKPQAAVKAKPVTPGKRVDRALATMSGEFTRSELLAETAADGKGDIPGKTYSHIFSRLLKKQHIECVKGSPSQRDSLYVRSDGKKRDEVAVQA
;
A
#
# COMPACT_ATOMS: atom_id res chain seq x y z
N MET A 1 -54.78 0.39 -14.63
CA MET A 1 -53.49 0.85 -14.06
C MET A 1 -53.60 2.35 -13.97
N ASP A 2 -53.59 2.88 -12.75
CA ASP A 2 -53.91 4.30 -12.52
C ASP A 2 -52.71 5.20 -12.81
N LEU A 3 -52.99 6.46 -13.17
CA LEU A 3 -51.96 7.46 -13.48
C LEU A 3 -50.94 7.64 -12.34
N ALA A 4 -51.36 7.44 -11.09
CA ALA A 4 -50.50 7.48 -9.92
C ALA A 4 -49.48 6.31 -9.92
N GLN A 5 -49.91 5.10 -10.27
CA GLN A 5 -49.03 3.92 -10.37
C GLN A 5 -48.02 4.07 -11.51
N ILE A 6 -48.44 4.68 -12.63
CA ILE A 6 -47.56 4.98 -13.76
C ILE A 6 -46.47 6.00 -13.36
N ALA A 7 -46.84 7.03 -12.58
CA ALA A 7 -45.90 8.03 -12.09
C ALA A 7 -44.89 7.44 -11.08
N GLU A 8 -45.34 6.56 -10.20
CA GLU A 8 -44.48 5.86 -9.24
C GLU A 8 -43.49 4.92 -9.94
N MET A 9 -43.95 4.11 -10.89
CA MET A 9 -43.07 3.26 -11.70
C MET A 9 -42.05 4.06 -12.50
N LYS A 10 -42.47 5.20 -13.07
CA LYS A 10 -41.55 6.10 -13.79
C LYS A 10 -40.45 6.64 -12.87
N ASN A 11 -40.80 7.07 -11.66
CA ASN A 11 -39.82 7.57 -10.70
C ASN A 11 -38.83 6.48 -10.27
N LYS A 12 -39.33 5.26 -10.04
CA LYS A 12 -38.48 4.12 -9.71
C LYS A 12 -37.48 3.78 -10.82
N ILE A 13 -37.92 3.77 -12.08
CA ILE A 13 -37.03 3.58 -13.24
C ILE A 13 -35.97 4.69 -13.33
N ILE A 14 -36.34 5.94 -13.03
CA ILE A 14 -35.39 7.07 -13.03
C ILE A 14 -34.34 6.91 -11.93
N GLU A 15 -34.73 6.44 -10.74
CA GLU A 15 -33.78 6.17 -9.65
C GLU A 15 -32.82 5.02 -10.01
N GLU A 16 -33.34 3.91 -10.53
CA GLU A 16 -32.51 2.79 -10.98
C GLU A 16 -31.52 3.21 -12.08
N LEU A 17 -31.94 4.05 -13.04
CA LEU A 17 -31.04 4.60 -14.05
C LEU A 17 -29.94 5.50 -13.46
N ARG A 18 -30.24 6.26 -12.40
CA ARG A 18 -29.23 7.08 -11.70
C ARG A 18 -28.20 6.21 -10.99
N GLU A 19 -28.62 5.12 -10.36
CA GLU A 19 -27.71 4.17 -9.71
C GLU A 19 -26.77 3.52 -10.72
N ILE A 20 -27.30 3.12 -11.89
CA ILE A 20 -26.50 2.59 -13.00
C ILE A 20 -25.45 3.60 -13.46
N ASP A 21 -25.81 4.88 -13.59
CA ASP A 21 -24.87 5.94 -13.99
C ASP A 21 -23.76 6.21 -12.96
N VAL A 22 -24.06 6.04 -11.67
CA VAL A 22 -23.06 6.12 -10.60
C VAL A 22 -22.11 4.92 -10.66
N LEU A 23 -22.65 3.71 -10.82
CA LEU A 23 -21.85 2.49 -10.97
C LEU A 23 -20.96 2.55 -12.20
N LYS A 24 -21.48 3.02 -13.34
CA LYS A 24 -20.72 3.20 -14.57
C LYS A 24 -19.52 4.13 -14.37
N ARG A 25 -19.73 5.29 -13.74
CA ARG A 25 -18.63 6.23 -13.43
C ARG A 25 -17.60 5.63 -12.47
N SER A 26 -18.05 4.85 -11.48
CA SER A 26 -17.13 4.15 -10.57
C SER A 26 -16.28 3.11 -11.31
N MET A 27 -16.88 2.37 -12.26
CA MET A 27 -16.15 1.41 -13.09
C MET A 27 -15.15 2.10 -14.03
N GLU A 28 -15.54 3.21 -14.65
CA GLU A 28 -14.66 4.01 -15.50
C GLU A 28 -13.44 4.54 -14.72
N ASN A 29 -13.65 5.04 -13.50
CA ASN A 29 -12.55 5.48 -12.63
C ASN A 29 -11.60 4.33 -12.27
N THR A 30 -12.16 3.16 -11.97
CA THR A 30 -11.37 1.96 -11.65
C THR A 30 -10.54 1.50 -12.85
N LEU A 31 -11.13 1.51 -14.05
CA LEU A 31 -10.45 1.18 -15.30
C LEU A 31 -9.30 2.15 -15.60
N THR A 32 -9.53 3.45 -15.46
CA THR A 32 -8.49 4.47 -15.62
C THR A 32 -7.32 4.22 -14.67
N GLY A 33 -7.61 3.96 -13.39
CA GLY A 33 -6.58 3.63 -12.40
C GLY A 33 -5.77 2.38 -12.74
N LEU A 34 -6.42 1.34 -13.29
CA LEU A 34 -5.73 0.12 -13.75
C LEU A 34 -4.84 0.39 -14.97
N ILE A 35 -5.29 1.20 -15.93
CA ILE A 35 -4.50 1.57 -17.11
C ILE A 35 -3.25 2.38 -16.70
N GLU A 36 -3.40 3.33 -15.78
CA GLU A 36 -2.26 4.10 -15.26
C GLU A 36 -1.26 3.22 -14.52
N TRP A 37 -1.75 2.26 -13.72
CA TRP A 37 -0.92 1.29 -13.04
C TRP A 37 -0.15 0.38 -14.02
N GLU A 38 -0.80 -0.06 -15.10
CA GLU A 38 -0.16 -0.85 -16.16
C GLU A 38 0.96 -0.06 -16.86
N LYS A 39 0.70 1.21 -17.22
CA LYS A 39 1.73 2.10 -17.79
C LYS A 39 2.93 2.27 -16.85
N HIS A 40 2.67 2.43 -15.55
CA HIS A 40 3.73 2.50 -14.55
C HIS A 40 4.57 1.21 -14.50
N LEU A 41 3.94 0.04 -14.56
CA LEU A 41 4.66 -1.24 -14.61
C LEU A 41 5.50 -1.40 -15.88
N GLN A 42 4.98 -1.03 -17.04
CA GLN A 42 5.70 -1.09 -18.32
C GLN A 42 6.92 -0.15 -18.34
N SER A 43 6.78 1.07 -17.80
CA SER A 43 7.91 2.00 -17.67
C SER A 43 9.04 1.45 -16.79
N ARG A 44 8.71 0.70 -15.73
CA ARG A 44 9.68 0.06 -14.84
C ARG A 44 10.34 -1.17 -15.46
N ALA A 45 9.63 -1.90 -16.33
CA ALA A 45 10.20 -3.00 -17.09
C ALA A 45 11.23 -2.51 -18.13
N ASN A 46 10.98 -1.37 -18.76
CA ASN A 46 11.90 -0.75 -19.72
C ASN A 46 13.11 -0.04 -19.06
N ALA A 47 13.05 0.21 -17.76
CA ALA A 47 14.13 0.82 -16.97
C ALA A 47 15.17 -0.19 -16.42
N SER A 48 15.33 -1.35 -17.07
CA SER A 48 16.31 -2.37 -16.65
C SER A 48 17.75 -1.84 -16.82
N PRO A 49 18.54 -1.71 -15.74
CA PRO A 49 19.86 -1.11 -15.82
C PRO A 49 20.85 -2.09 -16.44
N LYS A 50 21.54 -1.65 -17.51
CA LYS A 50 22.74 -2.30 -18.03
C LYS A 50 23.68 -2.59 -16.85
N ARG A 51 23.89 -3.87 -16.58
CA ARG A 51 24.83 -4.40 -15.59
C ARG A 51 26.25 -4.05 -16.01
N ALA A 52 26.73 -2.87 -15.62
CA ALA A 52 28.09 -2.43 -15.87
C ALA A 52 29.05 -3.23 -14.98
N THR A 53 29.71 -4.23 -15.57
CA THR A 53 30.94 -4.83 -15.03
C THR A 53 32.04 -3.78 -15.07
N ARG A 54 32.50 -3.28 -13.91
CA ARG A 54 33.66 -2.40 -13.84
C ARG A 54 34.85 -3.19 -13.31
N LYS A 55 35.74 -3.62 -14.21
CA LYS A 55 37.09 -4.09 -13.88
C LYS A 55 37.90 -2.91 -13.33
N ALA A 56 38.74 -3.21 -12.34
CA ALA A 56 39.75 -2.32 -11.81
C ALA A 56 40.81 -2.01 -12.87
N SER A 57 41.25 -0.74 -12.94
CA SER A 57 42.63 -0.35 -13.23
C SER A 57 42.81 1.16 -13.08
N GLY A 58 43.76 1.53 -12.21
CA GLY A 58 44.82 2.50 -12.50
C GLY A 58 44.51 4.00 -12.68
N VAL A 59 45.01 4.78 -11.72
CA VAL A 59 45.96 5.90 -11.92
C VAL A 59 45.43 7.30 -12.34
N THR A 60 45.68 8.23 -11.42
CA THR A 60 45.94 9.70 -11.47
C THR A 60 44.89 10.68 -11.98
N GLY A 61 44.69 11.72 -11.16
CA GLY A 61 44.62 13.09 -11.69
C GLY A 61 43.47 13.96 -11.16
N ILE A 62 43.86 14.98 -10.39
CA ILE A 62 43.27 16.33 -10.33
C ILE A 62 42.05 16.53 -9.41
N GLU A 63 42.33 17.32 -8.37
CA GLU A 63 41.52 18.34 -7.71
C GLU A 63 40.04 18.44 -8.06
N THR A 64 39.21 18.19 -7.05
CA THR A 64 38.41 19.21 -6.34
C THR A 64 37.69 18.45 -5.24
N LYS A 65 37.66 18.96 -4.01
CA LYS A 65 36.77 18.40 -2.98
C LYS A 65 35.35 18.84 -3.34
N PRO A 66 34.43 17.97 -3.79
CA PRO A 66 33.03 18.29 -3.60
C PRO A 66 32.74 18.05 -2.11
N GLN A 67 32.11 19.03 -1.47
CA GLN A 67 31.45 18.80 -0.19
C GLN A 67 30.70 17.46 -0.27
N ALA A 68 30.96 16.59 0.70
CA ALA A 68 30.28 15.31 0.80
C ALA A 68 28.78 15.58 0.87
N ALA A 69 28.10 15.49 -0.27
CA ALA A 69 26.67 15.28 -0.31
C ALA A 69 26.45 14.05 0.55
N VAL A 70 25.91 14.25 1.74
CA VAL A 70 25.51 13.20 2.66
C VAL A 70 24.49 12.39 1.87
N LYS A 71 24.96 11.33 1.19
CA LYS A 71 24.12 10.41 0.46
C LYS A 71 23.18 9.83 1.51
N ALA A 72 21.94 10.30 1.54
CA ALA A 72 20.91 9.76 2.38
C ALA A 72 20.92 8.24 2.18
N LYS A 73 21.29 7.49 3.22
CA LYS A 73 21.36 6.03 3.13
C LYS A 73 20.03 5.53 2.56
N PRO A 74 20.04 4.65 1.54
CA PRO A 74 18.80 4.12 0.98
C PRO A 74 17.97 3.54 2.12
N VAL A 75 16.76 4.07 2.30
CA VAL A 75 15.86 3.61 3.37
C VAL A 75 15.45 2.20 3.02
N THR A 76 15.82 1.25 3.88
CA THR A 76 15.52 -0.17 3.66
C THR A 76 13.99 -0.38 3.64
N PRO A 77 13.48 -1.36 2.88
CA PRO A 77 12.05 -1.67 2.84
C PRO A 77 11.43 -1.87 4.23
N GLY A 78 12.16 -2.49 5.17
CA GLY A 78 11.71 -2.64 6.57
C GLY A 78 11.43 -1.29 7.25
N LYS A 79 12.37 -0.33 7.16
CA LYS A 79 12.20 1.01 7.77
C LYS A 79 11.05 1.80 7.16
N ARG A 80 10.69 1.53 5.90
CA ARG A 80 9.53 2.14 5.23
C ARG A 80 8.22 1.58 5.78
N VAL A 81 8.15 0.25 5.93
CA VAL A 81 6.99 -0.39 6.58
C VAL A 81 6.84 0.05 8.02
N ASP A 82 7.93 0.15 8.78
CA ASP A 82 7.89 0.63 10.17
C ASP A 82 7.39 2.08 10.26
N ARG A 83 7.76 2.94 9.30
CA ARG A 83 7.29 4.33 9.23
C ARG A 83 5.80 4.41 8.87
N ALA A 84 5.36 3.66 7.87
CA ALA A 84 3.95 3.58 7.50
C ALA A 84 3.10 3.01 8.66
N LEU A 85 3.62 2.01 9.37
CA LEU A 85 2.96 1.49 10.55
C LEU A 85 2.88 2.53 11.69
N ALA A 86 3.82 3.49 11.74
CA ALA A 86 3.78 4.58 12.71
C ALA A 86 2.66 5.60 12.41
N THR A 87 2.33 5.81 11.13
CA THR A 87 1.26 6.73 10.71
C THR A 87 -0.14 6.11 10.81
N MET A 88 -0.25 4.79 10.75
CA MET A 88 -1.52 4.07 10.96
C MET A 88 -2.00 4.21 12.41
N SER A 89 -3.23 4.70 12.56
CA SER A 89 -3.97 4.73 13.82
C SER A 89 -5.21 3.87 13.73
N GLY A 90 -5.36 2.88 14.61
CA GLY A 90 -6.52 1.98 14.62
C GLY A 90 -6.32 0.70 13.81
N GLU A 91 -7.43 0.15 13.31
CA GLU A 91 -7.45 -1.06 12.49
C GLU A 91 -7.06 -0.73 11.05
N PHE A 92 -6.22 -1.57 10.45
CA PHE A 92 -5.79 -1.46 9.07
C PHE A 92 -5.72 -2.83 8.40
N THR A 93 -5.88 -2.84 7.09
CA THR A 93 -5.71 -4.01 6.24
C THR A 93 -4.27 -4.10 5.73
N ARG A 94 -3.91 -5.29 5.25
CA ARG A 94 -2.62 -5.51 4.58
C ARG A 94 -2.42 -4.61 3.35
N SER A 95 -3.51 -4.27 2.67
CA SER A 95 -3.51 -3.40 1.48
C SER A 95 -3.28 -1.94 1.85
N GLU A 96 -3.89 -1.45 2.93
CA GLU A 96 -3.70 -0.07 3.41
C GLU A 96 -2.26 0.17 3.87
N LEU A 97 -1.67 -0.77 4.62
CA LEU A 97 -0.26 -0.67 5.00
C LEU A 97 0.67 -0.66 3.77
N LEU A 98 0.34 -1.41 2.71
CA LEU A 98 1.10 -1.39 1.47
C LEU A 98 0.97 -0.04 0.74
N ALA A 99 -0.25 0.51 0.67
CA ALA A 99 -0.53 1.80 0.05
C ALA A 99 0.23 2.94 0.77
N GLU A 100 0.22 2.94 2.10
CA GLU A 100 0.96 3.93 2.89
C GLU A 100 2.48 3.82 2.69
N THR A 101 3.01 2.60 2.54
CA THR A 101 4.44 2.44 2.19
C THR A 101 4.78 2.93 0.78
N ALA A 102 3.81 2.95 -0.14
CA ALA A 102 3.98 3.47 -1.49
C ALA A 102 3.87 5.00 -1.54
N ALA A 103 3.02 5.60 -0.69
CA ALA A 103 2.84 7.05 -0.54
C ALA A 103 4.15 7.78 -0.16
N ASP A 104 5.08 7.08 0.47
CA ASP A 104 6.42 7.55 0.84
C ASP A 104 7.33 7.93 -0.37
N GLY A 105 6.86 7.75 -1.62
CA GLY A 105 7.51 8.24 -2.84
C GLY A 105 8.80 7.51 -3.24
N LYS A 106 9.21 6.48 -2.48
CA LYS A 106 10.47 5.73 -2.68
C LYS A 106 10.31 4.47 -3.53
N GLY A 107 9.26 4.41 -4.36
CA GLY A 107 8.93 3.32 -5.27
C GLY A 107 8.39 2.06 -4.58
N ASP A 108 7.63 1.22 -5.29
CA ASP A 108 6.99 0.07 -4.66
C ASP A 108 7.98 -0.92 -4.03
N ILE A 109 7.60 -1.45 -2.87
CA ILE A 109 8.28 -2.60 -2.26
C ILE A 109 7.83 -3.86 -3.02
N PRO A 110 8.76 -4.71 -3.52
CA PRO A 110 8.38 -5.95 -4.18
C PRO A 110 7.46 -6.80 -3.30
N GLY A 111 6.38 -7.34 -3.86
CA GLY A 111 5.35 -8.06 -3.09
C GLY A 111 5.90 -9.22 -2.24
N LYS A 112 6.93 -9.93 -2.72
CA LYS A 112 7.63 -10.97 -1.93
C LYS A 112 8.34 -10.39 -0.70
N THR A 113 9.02 -9.26 -0.86
CA THR A 113 9.71 -8.54 0.21
C THR A 113 8.72 -8.01 1.24
N TYR A 114 7.63 -7.39 0.77
CA TYR A 114 6.57 -6.91 1.64
C TYR A 114 5.93 -8.05 2.44
N SER A 115 5.61 -9.17 1.78
CA SER A 115 5.07 -10.37 2.43
C SER A 115 5.99 -10.88 3.55
N HIS A 116 7.30 -10.92 3.30
CA HIS A 116 8.26 -11.36 4.30
C HIS A 116 8.33 -10.40 5.50
N ILE A 117 8.32 -9.08 5.25
CA ILE A 117 8.31 -8.06 6.31
C ILE A 117 7.02 -8.16 7.12
N PHE A 118 5.87 -8.25 6.45
CA PHE A 118 4.56 -8.37 7.08
C PHE A 118 4.46 -9.60 7.99
N SER A 119 4.87 -10.78 7.49
CA SER A 119 4.92 -12.00 8.30
C SER A 119 5.88 -11.89 9.49
N ARG A 120 6.97 -11.13 9.35
CA ARG A 120 7.90 -10.86 10.45
C ARG A 120 7.28 -9.93 11.51
N LEU A 121 6.50 -8.92 11.10
CA LEU A 121 5.77 -8.04 12.02
C LEU A 121 4.74 -8.83 12.84
N LEU A 122 4.00 -9.74 12.20
CA LEU A 122 3.07 -10.66 12.87
C LEU A 122 3.79 -11.56 13.87
N LYS A 123 4.86 -12.25 13.44
CA LYS A 123 5.64 -13.16 14.31
C LYS A 123 6.25 -12.45 15.51
N LYS A 124 6.61 -11.18 15.37
CA LYS A 124 7.21 -10.37 16.43
C LYS A 124 6.19 -9.61 17.27
N GLN A 125 4.89 -9.82 17.05
CA GLN A 125 3.83 -9.11 17.76
C GLN A 125 3.99 -7.58 17.69
N HIS A 126 4.40 -7.07 16.53
CA HIS A 126 4.31 -5.63 16.23
C HIS A 126 2.94 -5.27 15.67
N ILE A 127 2.24 -6.26 15.11
CA ILE A 127 0.88 -6.15 14.61
C ILE A 127 0.12 -7.42 14.99
N GLU A 128 -1.18 -7.27 15.28
CA GLU A 128 -2.07 -8.36 15.69
C GLU A 128 -3.28 -8.40 14.78
N CYS A 129 -3.68 -9.60 14.37
CA CYS A 129 -4.90 -9.81 13.59
C CYS A 129 -6.10 -9.77 14.53
N VAL A 130 -6.97 -8.77 14.38
CA VAL A 130 -8.16 -8.58 15.23
C VAL A 130 -9.44 -9.11 14.60
N LYS A 131 -9.48 -9.23 13.28
CA LYS A 131 -10.63 -9.76 12.54
C LYS A 131 -10.19 -10.56 11.32
N GLY A 132 -10.80 -11.73 11.13
CA GLY A 132 -10.46 -12.65 10.05
C GLY A 132 -9.27 -13.56 10.40
N SER A 133 -8.79 -14.30 9.39
CA SER A 133 -7.61 -15.16 9.52
C SER A 133 -6.40 -14.48 8.86
N PRO A 134 -5.19 -14.45 9.46
CA PRO A 134 -4.04 -13.72 8.94
C PRO A 134 -3.62 -14.02 7.48
N SER A 135 -4.11 -15.11 6.92
CA SER A 135 -3.91 -15.51 5.52
C SER A 135 -4.94 -14.92 4.54
N GLN A 136 -6.05 -14.38 5.03
CA GLN A 136 -7.12 -13.79 4.24
C GLN A 136 -6.80 -12.34 3.86
N ARG A 137 -7.30 -11.93 2.68
CA ARG A 137 -7.05 -10.61 2.11
C ARG A 137 -7.65 -9.47 2.95
N ASP A 138 -8.83 -9.72 3.51
CA ASP A 138 -9.64 -8.71 4.22
C ASP A 138 -9.49 -8.79 5.74
N SER A 139 -8.36 -9.35 6.21
CA SER A 139 -8.08 -9.36 7.64
C SER A 139 -7.68 -7.99 8.13
N LEU A 140 -8.19 -7.66 9.30
CA LEU A 140 -7.89 -6.41 9.98
C LEU A 140 -6.79 -6.66 11.01
N TYR A 141 -5.85 -5.74 11.01
CA TYR A 141 -4.70 -5.74 11.88
C TYR A 141 -4.69 -4.45 12.69
N VAL A 142 -4.22 -4.54 13.93
CA VAL A 142 -3.90 -3.38 14.73
C VAL A 142 -2.41 -3.37 15.01
N ARG A 143 -1.85 -2.18 15.23
CA ARG A 143 -0.50 -2.07 15.74
C ARG A 143 -0.52 -2.55 17.18
N SER A 144 0.28 -3.58 17.46
CA SER A 144 0.63 -3.92 18.83
C SER A 144 1.66 -2.86 19.26
N ASP A 145 1.15 -1.70 19.68
CA ASP A 145 1.94 -0.77 20.48
C ASP A 145 2.58 -1.64 21.56
N GLY A 146 3.88 -1.54 21.79
CA GLY A 146 4.59 -2.33 22.81
C GLY A 146 4.13 -2.06 24.26
N LYS A 147 2.85 -1.74 24.49
CA LYS A 147 2.14 -1.99 25.73
C LYS A 147 2.30 -3.47 26.04
N LYS A 148 3.21 -3.73 26.98
CA LYS A 148 3.00 -4.78 27.98
C LYS A 148 1.50 -4.86 28.24
N ARG A 149 0.96 -6.06 28.10
CA ARG A 149 -0.29 -6.42 28.75
C ARG A 149 -0.08 -6.10 30.22
N ASP A 150 -0.51 -4.91 30.65
CA ASP A 150 -0.85 -4.74 32.04
C ASP A 150 -2.05 -5.65 32.25
N GLU A 151 -1.78 -6.74 32.96
CA GLU A 151 -2.77 -7.61 33.55
C GLU A 151 -3.89 -6.76 34.13
N VAL A 152 -5.09 -6.88 33.57
CA VAL A 152 -6.31 -6.75 34.37
C VAL A 152 -7.21 -7.92 33.97
N ALA A 153 -7.06 -8.99 34.74
CA ALA A 153 -8.09 -9.88 35.28
C ALA A 153 -9.27 -10.18 34.33
N VAL A 154 -9.39 -11.39 33.76
CA VAL A 154 -9.92 -12.59 34.45
C VAL A 154 -10.30 -12.37 35.91
N GLN A 155 -11.57 -12.03 36.12
CA GLN A 155 -12.46 -12.31 37.27
C GLN A 155 -13.69 -11.42 37.01
N ALA A 156 -14.94 -11.87 36.90
CA ALA A 156 -15.61 -13.14 37.15
C ALA A 156 -16.88 -13.20 36.28
#